data_AF-A0A354ZA53-F1
#
_entry.id   AF-A0A354ZA53-F1
#
_cell.length_a   1.000
_cell.length_b   1.000
_cell.length_c   1.000
_cell.angle_alpha   90.00
_cell.angle_beta   90.00
_cell.angle_gamma   90.00
#
_symmetry.space_group_name_H-M   'P 1'
#
loop_
_entity.id
_entity.type
_entity.pdbx_description
1 polymer ?
#
loop_
_entity_poly.entity_id
_entity_poly.type
_entity_poly.pdbx_seq_one_letter_code
_entity_poly.pdbx_strand_id
1 'polypeptide(L)'
;MKNYYEILGVNPDSSPQDIKSAFRRQAKRLHPDMHYSMENTKTRESSATIRESAMRLILEAYKILSDAEKRRTYDRELRKRERENKGFDYHEFLKQRTDDPESQAKLIVYDLLHDLDEEALLVYERSKAFLDFRLERWLERGEAMDAEYCIAEEYEKRGKYIKAYQIYKKIITMELEKPWFRYYFDVVALKFRFLILQRLPGRIDEEDYLDRLDEAIGLQISPRETAQYLRKKVELCLHRQDVEVAHEALRQISQIYPKLAGLSALRAKVEHALDQRVEEDTMVETGP
;
A
#
# COMPACT_ATOMS: atom_id res chain seq x y z
N MET A 1 -23.97 -10.48 -18.67
CA MET A 1 -25.15 -10.79 -19.49
C MET A 1 -25.70 -12.14 -19.01
N LYS A 2 -26.99 -12.28 -18.70
CA LYS A 2 -27.53 -13.56 -18.18
C LYS A 2 -27.62 -14.61 -19.28
N ASN A 3 -27.25 -15.86 -18.99
CA ASN A 3 -27.37 -16.96 -19.94
C ASN A 3 -28.82 -17.50 -20.00
N TYR A 4 -29.16 -18.33 -21.00
CA TYR A 4 -30.54 -18.83 -21.19
C TYR A 4 -30.99 -19.76 -20.05
N TYR A 5 -30.07 -20.46 -19.39
CA TYR A 5 -30.35 -21.29 -18.23
C TYR A 5 -30.77 -20.43 -17.02
N GLU A 6 -30.08 -19.33 -16.78
CA GLU A 6 -30.41 -18.32 -15.77
C GLU A 6 -31.71 -17.59 -16.06
N ILE A 7 -32.01 -17.33 -17.34
CA ILE A 7 -33.29 -16.71 -17.77
C ILE A 7 -34.47 -17.62 -17.46
N LEU A 8 -34.34 -18.94 -17.66
CA LEU A 8 -35.38 -19.91 -17.28
C LEU A 8 -35.33 -20.30 -15.79
N GLY A 9 -34.21 -20.05 -15.10
CA GLY A 9 -33.99 -20.43 -13.71
C GLY A 9 -33.80 -21.95 -13.54
N VAL A 10 -33.05 -22.58 -14.45
CA VAL A 10 -32.77 -24.02 -14.46
C VAL A 10 -31.27 -24.29 -14.55
N ASN A 11 -30.83 -25.47 -14.10
CA ASN A 11 -29.43 -25.87 -14.19
C ASN A 11 -29.08 -26.31 -15.63
N PRO A 12 -27.85 -26.09 -16.14
CA PRO A 12 -27.37 -26.66 -17.41
C PRO A 12 -27.55 -28.17 -17.58
N ASP A 13 -27.66 -28.94 -16.49
CA ASP A 13 -27.91 -30.39 -16.49
C ASP A 13 -29.40 -30.77 -16.48
N SER A 14 -30.30 -29.77 -16.54
CA SER A 14 -31.75 -30.00 -16.45
C SER A 14 -32.27 -30.81 -17.64
N SER A 15 -33.24 -31.68 -17.36
CA SER A 15 -33.90 -32.48 -18.40
C SER A 15 -34.80 -31.61 -19.30
N PRO A 16 -35.17 -32.06 -20.51
CA PRO A 16 -36.14 -31.35 -21.34
C PRO A 16 -37.49 -31.13 -20.64
N GLN A 17 -37.89 -32.04 -19.75
CA GLN A 17 -39.12 -31.92 -18.96
C GLN A 17 -39.02 -30.80 -17.92
N ASP A 18 -37.85 -30.63 -17.31
CA ASP A 18 -37.60 -29.57 -16.33
C ASP A 18 -37.57 -28.19 -17.00
N ILE A 19 -36.95 -28.08 -18.17
CA ILE A 19 -36.90 -26.86 -18.99
C ILE A 19 -38.31 -26.43 -19.40
N LYS A 20 -39.13 -27.39 -19.85
CA LYS A 20 -40.54 -27.14 -20.21
C LYS A 20 -41.38 -26.72 -19.00
N SER A 21 -41.14 -27.34 -17.84
CA SER A 21 -41.84 -27.00 -16.61
C SER A 21 -41.45 -25.61 -16.10
N ALA A 22 -40.17 -25.25 -16.17
CA ALA A 22 -39.66 -23.94 -15.79
C ALA A 22 -40.19 -22.82 -16.69
N PHE A 23 -40.21 -23.04 -18.02
CA PHE A 23 -40.83 -22.13 -18.96
C PHE A 23 -42.30 -21.85 -18.61
N ARG A 24 -43.09 -22.91 -18.34
CA ARG A 24 -44.51 -22.75 -17.94
C ARG A 24 -44.66 -21.94 -16.66
N ARG A 25 -43.82 -22.18 -15.64
CA ARG A 25 -43.85 -21.41 -14.38
C ARG A 25 -43.52 -19.93 -14.62
N GLN A 26 -42.48 -19.64 -15.41
CA GLN A 26 -42.07 -18.26 -15.70
C GLN A 26 -43.11 -17.53 -16.57
N ALA A 27 -43.65 -18.19 -17.59
CA ALA A 27 -44.70 -17.63 -18.45
C ALA A 27 -45.98 -17.33 -17.65
N LYS A 28 -46.35 -18.20 -16.69
CA LYS A 28 -47.52 -17.97 -15.81
C LYS A 28 -47.32 -16.76 -14.89
N ARG A 29 -46.10 -16.56 -14.37
CA ARG A 29 -45.74 -15.41 -13.52
C ARG A 29 -45.77 -14.08 -14.26
N LEU A 30 -45.48 -14.09 -15.56
CA LEU A 30 -45.46 -12.90 -16.42
C LEU A 30 -46.77 -12.66 -17.17
N HIS A 31 -47.77 -13.53 -17.01
CA HIS A 31 -49.05 -13.40 -17.68
C HIS A 31 -49.82 -12.18 -17.17
N PRO A 32 -50.40 -11.34 -18.05
CA PRO A 32 -51.12 -10.12 -17.65
C PRO A 32 -52.30 -10.39 -16.71
N ASP A 33 -52.94 -11.55 -16.77
CA ASP A 33 -54.05 -11.92 -15.87
C ASP A 33 -53.63 -12.18 -14.41
N MET A 34 -52.36 -12.45 -14.11
CA MET A 34 -51.95 -12.75 -12.72
C MET A 34 -51.91 -11.51 -11.82
N HIS A 35 -52.00 -10.29 -12.37
CA HIS A 35 -51.80 -9.03 -11.64
C HIS A 35 -52.88 -7.98 -11.93
N TYR A 36 -54.13 -8.38 -12.13
CA TYR A 36 -55.27 -7.44 -12.20
C TYR A 36 -55.70 -6.86 -10.85
N SER A 37 -55.10 -7.30 -9.73
CA SER A 37 -55.41 -6.80 -8.38
C SER A 37 -54.20 -6.15 -7.72
N MET A 38 -53.72 -5.02 -8.25
CA MET A 38 -53.13 -3.90 -7.51
C MET A 38 -52.42 -2.93 -8.47
N GLU A 39 -52.68 -1.64 -8.24
CA GLU A 39 -51.88 -0.45 -8.63
C GLU A 39 -52.13 0.35 -9.93
N ASN A 40 -51.85 1.64 -9.74
CA ASN A 40 -52.27 2.84 -10.46
C ASN A 40 -51.71 2.99 -11.90
N THR A 41 -52.40 3.79 -12.69
CA THR A 41 -52.34 3.89 -14.16
C THR A 41 -51.08 4.50 -14.78
N LYS A 42 -50.15 5.09 -14.01
CA LYS A 42 -48.89 5.66 -14.56
C LYS A 42 -47.67 4.71 -14.55
N THR A 43 -47.72 3.62 -13.78
CA THR A 43 -46.66 2.57 -13.75
C THR A 43 -46.93 1.43 -14.76
N ARG A 44 -48.06 1.50 -15.49
CA ARG A 44 -48.52 0.46 -16.41
C ARG A 44 -47.65 0.30 -17.65
N GLU A 45 -47.24 1.39 -18.30
CA GLU A 45 -46.49 1.32 -19.56
C GLU A 45 -45.06 0.81 -19.36
N SER A 46 -44.35 1.31 -18.34
CA SER A 46 -43.00 0.84 -18.00
C SER A 46 -43.01 -0.62 -17.55
N SER A 47 -43.98 -1.02 -16.74
CA SER A 47 -44.08 -2.42 -16.27
C SER A 47 -44.55 -3.38 -17.37
N ALA A 48 -45.41 -2.94 -18.30
CA ALA A 48 -45.81 -3.74 -19.45
C ALA A 48 -44.65 -3.96 -20.42
N THR A 49 -43.87 -2.93 -20.71
CA THR A 49 -42.68 -3.02 -21.57
C THR A 49 -41.60 -3.92 -20.96
N ILE A 50 -41.41 -3.86 -19.63
CA ILE A 50 -40.48 -4.75 -18.91
C ILE A 50 -40.98 -6.19 -18.91
N ARG A 51 -42.28 -6.44 -18.73
CA ARG A 51 -42.86 -7.79 -18.81
C ARG A 51 -42.79 -8.37 -20.22
N GLU A 52 -43.05 -7.56 -21.24
CA GLU A 52 -42.97 -7.98 -22.63
C GLU A 52 -41.53 -8.35 -23.01
N SER A 53 -40.55 -7.52 -22.65
CA SER A 53 -39.13 -7.82 -22.89
C SER A 53 -38.65 -9.08 -22.13
N ALA A 54 -39.07 -9.26 -20.86
CA ALA A 54 -38.79 -10.48 -20.10
C ALA A 54 -39.45 -11.72 -20.72
N MET A 55 -40.69 -11.60 -21.19
CA MET A 55 -41.40 -12.69 -21.87
C MET A 55 -40.70 -13.08 -23.17
N ARG A 56 -40.24 -12.10 -23.96
CA ARG A 56 -39.47 -12.36 -25.18
C ARG A 56 -38.19 -13.15 -24.87
N LEU A 57 -37.44 -12.75 -23.83
CA LEU A 57 -36.23 -13.45 -23.41
C LEU A 57 -36.49 -14.88 -22.93
N ILE A 58 -37.59 -15.11 -22.20
CA ILE A 58 -37.99 -16.45 -21.74
C ILE A 58 -38.41 -17.34 -22.91
N LEU A 59 -39.14 -16.80 -23.89
CA LEU A 59 -39.52 -17.52 -25.10
C LEU A 59 -38.29 -17.89 -25.94
N GLU A 60 -37.35 -16.96 -26.08
CA GLU A 60 -36.09 -17.18 -26.78
C GLU A 60 -35.23 -18.24 -26.08
N ALA A 61 -35.05 -18.13 -24.76
CA ALA A 61 -34.34 -19.10 -23.95
C ALA A 61 -34.97 -20.50 -24.07
N TYR A 62 -36.31 -20.59 -23.99
CA TYR A 62 -37.01 -21.85 -24.16
C TYR A 62 -36.86 -22.41 -25.59
N LYS A 63 -36.95 -21.58 -26.63
CA LYS A 63 -36.79 -22.00 -28.02
C LYS A 63 -35.42 -22.62 -28.29
N ILE A 64 -34.37 -22.11 -27.65
CA ILE A 64 -33.01 -22.65 -27.78
C ILE A 64 -32.81 -23.88 -26.90
N LEU A 65 -33.25 -23.85 -25.64
CA LEU A 65 -32.98 -24.91 -24.67
C LEU A 65 -33.90 -26.14 -24.80
N SER A 66 -35.08 -26.01 -25.40
CA SER A 66 -36.02 -27.12 -25.60
C SER A 66 -35.69 -28.01 -26.80
N ASP A 67 -34.89 -27.50 -27.73
CA ASP A 67 -34.44 -28.21 -28.93
C ASP A 67 -33.03 -28.78 -28.68
N ALA A 68 -32.88 -30.10 -28.85
CA ALA A 68 -31.65 -30.80 -28.52
C ALA A 68 -30.45 -30.35 -29.37
N GLU A 69 -30.67 -29.99 -30.65
CA GLU A 69 -29.60 -29.54 -31.53
C GLU A 69 -29.20 -28.10 -31.22
N LYS A 70 -30.19 -27.22 -31.04
CA LYS A 70 -29.95 -25.81 -30.67
C LYS A 70 -29.29 -25.69 -29.30
N ARG A 71 -29.71 -26.50 -28.32
CA ARG A 71 -29.08 -26.56 -27.00
C ARG A 71 -27.61 -26.98 -27.08
N ARG A 72 -27.28 -28.00 -27.87
CA ARG A 72 -25.88 -28.44 -28.07
C ARG A 72 -25.01 -27.35 -28.69
N THR A 73 -25.53 -26.63 -29.68
CA THR A 73 -24.81 -25.51 -30.31
C THR A 73 -24.62 -24.37 -29.31
N TYR A 74 -25.68 -24.01 -28.57
CA TYR A 74 -25.62 -23.02 -27.51
C TYR A 74 -24.62 -23.37 -26.41
N ASP A 75 -24.61 -24.63 -25.95
CA ASP A 75 -23.66 -25.10 -24.94
C ASP A 75 -22.21 -25.04 -25.43
N ARG A 76 -21.98 -25.33 -26.72
CA ARG A 76 -20.65 -25.21 -27.34
C ARG A 76 -20.19 -23.75 -27.38
N GLU A 77 -21.06 -22.84 -27.78
CA GLU A 77 -20.77 -21.39 -27.79
C GLU A 77 -20.58 -20.84 -26.38
N LEU A 78 -21.40 -21.28 -25.41
CA LEU A 78 -21.29 -20.90 -24.02
C LEU A 78 -19.94 -21.35 -23.44
N ARG A 79 -19.53 -22.60 -23.68
CA ARG A 79 -18.19 -23.10 -23.28
C ARG A 79 -17.05 -22.37 -23.97
N LYS A 80 -17.23 -21.99 -25.24
CA LYS A 80 -16.24 -21.19 -25.99
C LYS A 80 -16.11 -19.80 -25.36
N ARG A 81 -17.22 -19.13 -25.09
CA ARG A 81 -17.27 -17.84 -24.38
C ARG A 81 -16.72 -17.94 -22.96
N GLU A 82 -16.96 -19.03 -22.24
CA GLU A 82 -16.38 -19.28 -20.91
C GLU A 82 -14.87 -19.48 -20.97
N ARG A 83 -14.37 -20.17 -22.01
CA ARG A 83 -12.93 -20.32 -22.27
C ARG A 83 -12.28 -19.01 -22.69
N GLU A 84 -12.96 -18.20 -23.49
CA GLU A 84 -12.52 -16.87 -23.92
C GLU A 84 -12.62 -15.83 -22.79
N ASN A 85 -13.60 -15.96 -21.89
CA ASN A 85 -13.76 -15.11 -20.69
C ASN A 85 -12.87 -15.53 -19.52
N LYS A 86 -12.25 -16.71 -19.54
CA LYS A 86 -11.07 -16.99 -18.72
C LYS A 86 -9.87 -16.29 -19.35
N GLY A 87 -9.85 -14.95 -19.19
CA GLY A 87 -8.70 -14.14 -19.56
C GLY A 87 -7.43 -14.65 -18.88
N PHE A 88 -6.27 -14.32 -19.46
CA PHE A 88 -4.99 -14.59 -18.84
C PHE A 88 -4.95 -13.95 -17.44
N ASP A 89 -4.94 -14.79 -16.41
CA ASP A 89 -4.84 -14.35 -15.03
C ASP A 89 -3.38 -13.96 -14.75
N TYR A 90 -3.09 -12.67 -14.94
CA TYR A 90 -1.75 -12.12 -14.75
C TYR A 90 -1.27 -12.27 -13.31
N HIS A 91 -2.17 -12.16 -12.33
CA HIS A 91 -1.83 -12.30 -10.92
C HIS A 91 -1.40 -13.74 -10.60
N GLU A 92 -2.19 -14.73 -11.01
CA GLU A 92 -1.82 -16.15 -10.84
C GLU A 92 -0.55 -16.52 -11.62
N PHE A 93 -0.39 -15.96 -12.82
CA PHE A 93 0.83 -16.14 -13.61
C PHE A 93 2.09 -15.68 -12.87
N LEU A 94 2.05 -14.51 -12.22
CA LEU A 94 3.18 -13.99 -11.44
C LEU A 94 3.40 -14.80 -10.16
N LYS A 95 2.33 -15.19 -9.46
CA LYS A 95 2.39 -15.99 -8.22
C LYS A 95 3.09 -17.34 -8.40
N GLN A 96 2.93 -17.98 -9.55
CA GLN A 96 3.55 -19.27 -9.83
C GLN A 96 5.07 -19.20 -10.03
N ARG A 97 5.63 -18.01 -10.28
CA ARG A 97 7.04 -17.79 -10.64
C ARG A 97 7.86 -17.30 -9.45
N THR A 98 7.88 -18.08 -8.37
CA THR A 98 8.52 -17.71 -7.10
C THR A 98 10.05 -17.61 -7.17
N ASP A 99 10.65 -18.26 -8.16
CA ASP A 99 12.09 -18.32 -8.43
C ASP A 99 12.60 -17.22 -9.36
N ASP A 100 11.69 -16.45 -9.97
CA ASP A 100 12.01 -15.39 -10.92
C ASP A 100 11.87 -14.00 -10.27
N PRO A 101 12.98 -13.32 -9.94
CA PRO A 101 12.95 -12.04 -9.23
C PRO A 101 12.20 -10.92 -9.95
N GLU A 102 12.22 -10.91 -11.29
CA GLU A 102 11.47 -9.93 -12.08
C GLU A 102 9.96 -10.11 -11.90
N SER A 103 9.50 -11.38 -11.95
CA SER A 103 8.10 -11.70 -11.71
C SER A 103 7.68 -11.38 -10.28
N GLN A 104 8.55 -11.62 -9.29
CA GLN A 104 8.28 -11.24 -7.90
C GLN A 104 8.21 -9.72 -7.72
N ALA A 105 9.08 -8.94 -8.37
CA ALA A 105 9.03 -7.49 -8.34
C ALA A 105 7.71 -6.95 -8.92
N LYS A 106 7.27 -7.48 -10.07
CA LYS A 106 5.98 -7.13 -10.69
C LYS A 106 4.78 -7.56 -9.84
N LEU A 107 4.88 -8.70 -9.15
CA LEU A 107 3.84 -9.18 -8.24
C LEU A 107 3.64 -8.22 -7.06
N ILE A 108 4.73 -7.71 -6.48
CA ILE A 108 4.67 -6.74 -5.38
C ILE A 108 3.92 -5.48 -5.83
N VAL A 109 4.26 -4.92 -6.99
CA VAL A 109 3.55 -3.74 -7.51
C VAL A 109 2.10 -4.05 -7.80
N TYR A 110 1.82 -5.20 -8.42
CA TYR A 110 0.46 -5.63 -8.71
C TYR A 110 -0.37 -5.70 -7.42
N ASP A 111 0.13 -6.37 -6.38
CA ASP A 111 -0.56 -6.53 -5.11
C ASP A 111 -0.81 -5.17 -4.43
N LEU A 112 0.19 -4.27 -4.41
CA LEU A 112 0.03 -2.91 -3.88
C LEU A 112 -1.04 -2.08 -4.63
N LEU A 113 -1.13 -2.22 -5.95
CA LEU A 113 -2.13 -1.52 -6.76
C LEU A 113 -3.57 -2.04 -6.56
N HIS A 114 -3.74 -3.22 -5.96
CA HIS A 114 -5.03 -3.87 -5.74
C HIS A 114 -5.39 -3.98 -4.25
N ASP A 115 -4.81 -3.13 -3.40
CA ASP A 115 -5.05 -3.09 -1.95
C ASP A 115 -4.68 -4.41 -1.23
N LEU A 116 -3.74 -5.19 -1.78
CA LEU A 116 -3.21 -6.42 -1.21
C LEU A 116 -1.87 -6.17 -0.50
N ASP A 117 -1.87 -5.20 0.41
CA ASP A 117 -0.67 -4.73 1.12
C ASP A 117 0.07 -5.86 1.87
N GLU A 118 -0.69 -6.80 2.45
CA GLU A 118 -0.12 -7.90 3.24
C GLU A 118 0.62 -8.90 2.34
N GLU A 119 0.00 -9.28 1.22
CA GLU A 119 0.56 -10.16 0.21
C GLU A 119 1.80 -9.55 -0.42
N ALA A 120 1.73 -8.27 -0.80
CA ALA A 120 2.87 -7.52 -1.32
C ALA A 120 4.05 -7.54 -0.33
N LEU A 121 3.79 -7.28 0.95
CA LEU A 121 4.82 -7.27 1.98
C LEU A 121 5.45 -8.67 2.17
N LEU A 122 4.64 -9.74 2.15
CA LEU A 122 5.12 -11.12 2.25
C LEU A 122 6.02 -11.48 1.06
N VAL A 123 5.62 -11.11 -0.16
CA VAL A 123 6.43 -11.32 -1.36
C VAL A 123 7.72 -10.52 -1.27
N TYR A 124 7.67 -9.27 -0.80
CA TYR A 124 8.84 -8.40 -0.64
C TYR A 124 9.83 -8.93 0.41
N GLU A 125 9.36 -9.33 1.60
CA GLU A 125 10.21 -9.91 2.64
C GLU A 125 10.85 -11.24 2.19
N ARG A 126 10.08 -12.11 1.52
CA ARG A 126 10.62 -13.34 0.93
C ARG A 126 11.67 -13.04 -0.13
N SER A 127 11.39 -12.08 -1.01
CA SER A 127 12.30 -11.73 -2.11
C SER A 127 13.61 -11.14 -1.61
N LYS A 128 13.58 -10.37 -0.51
CA LYS A 128 14.78 -9.86 0.17
C LYS A 128 15.64 -10.93 0.83
N ALA A 129 15.14 -12.15 1.03
CA ALA A 129 15.95 -13.26 1.52
C ALA A 129 16.93 -13.79 0.44
N PHE A 130 16.70 -13.48 -0.85
CA PHE A 130 17.64 -13.77 -1.93
C PHE A 130 18.71 -12.66 -2.03
N LEU A 131 19.95 -13.02 -2.35
CA LEU A 131 21.07 -12.09 -2.43
C LEU A 131 20.85 -11.00 -3.49
N ASP A 132 20.91 -9.73 -3.05
CA ASP A 132 20.82 -8.48 -3.85
C ASP A 132 19.47 -8.20 -4.53
N PHE A 133 18.34 -8.59 -3.92
CA PHE A 133 17.03 -8.19 -4.41
C PHE A 133 16.77 -6.68 -4.23
N ARG A 134 16.64 -5.96 -5.35
CA ARG A 134 16.29 -4.53 -5.42
C ARG A 134 15.23 -4.31 -6.51
N LEU A 135 14.14 -3.63 -6.18
CA LEU A 135 13.05 -3.38 -7.12
C LEU A 135 13.51 -2.61 -8.37
N GLU A 136 14.47 -1.70 -8.22
CA GLU A 136 15.05 -0.89 -9.30
C GLU A 136 15.81 -1.69 -10.36
N ARG A 137 16.11 -2.97 -10.09
CA ARG A 137 16.77 -3.85 -11.05
C ARG A 137 15.80 -4.32 -12.15
N TRP A 138 14.51 -4.33 -11.86
CA TRP A 138 13.47 -4.91 -12.72
C TRP A 138 12.30 -3.98 -13.03
N LEU A 139 12.14 -2.92 -12.23
CA LEU A 139 11.09 -1.92 -12.40
C LEU A 139 11.68 -0.58 -12.81
N GLU A 140 10.87 0.25 -13.45
CA GLU A 140 11.26 1.64 -13.66
C GLU A 140 11.51 2.32 -12.32
N ARG A 141 12.48 3.25 -12.29
CA ARG A 141 12.89 3.92 -11.04
C ARG A 141 11.71 4.54 -10.29
N GLY A 142 10.76 5.12 -11.00
CA GLY A 142 9.53 5.67 -10.45
C GLY A 142 8.70 4.64 -9.71
N GLU A 143 8.30 3.61 -10.44
CA GLU A 143 7.50 2.49 -9.95
C GLU A 143 8.16 1.78 -8.75
N ALA A 144 9.48 1.58 -8.80
CA ALA A 144 10.23 0.99 -7.70
C ALA A 144 10.15 1.85 -6.43
N MET A 145 10.34 3.16 -6.54
CA MET A 145 10.30 4.08 -5.39
C MET A 145 8.88 4.20 -4.82
N ASP A 146 7.85 4.26 -5.66
CA ASP A 146 6.45 4.28 -5.22
C ASP A 146 6.07 2.99 -4.48
N ALA A 147 6.47 1.83 -5.03
CA ALA A 147 6.26 0.55 -4.38
C ALA A 147 6.99 0.47 -3.04
N GLU A 148 8.27 0.87 -2.98
CA GLU A 148 9.02 0.89 -1.74
C GLU A 148 8.43 1.86 -0.70
N TYR A 149 7.93 3.01 -1.12
CA TYR A 149 7.23 3.94 -0.24
C TYR A 149 6.00 3.27 0.40
N CYS A 150 5.16 2.58 -0.40
CA CYS A 150 3.99 1.86 0.12
C CYS A 150 4.40 0.75 1.10
N ILE A 151 5.46 0.00 0.78
CA ILE A 151 6.03 -1.02 1.68
C ILE A 151 6.53 -0.39 3.00
N ALA A 152 7.14 0.80 2.95
CA ALA A 152 7.57 1.50 4.15
C ALA A 152 6.39 1.96 5.02
N GLU A 153 5.31 2.45 4.42
CA GLU A 153 4.08 2.77 5.16
C GLU A 153 3.48 1.53 5.83
N GLU A 154 3.50 0.39 5.14
CA GLU A 154 3.01 -0.87 5.69
C GLU A 154 3.89 -1.36 6.87
N TYR A 155 5.22 -1.19 6.77
CA TYR A 155 6.10 -1.43 7.91
C TYR A 155 5.80 -0.51 9.10
N GLU A 156 5.51 0.77 8.88
CA GLU A 156 5.11 1.69 9.94
C GLU A 156 3.81 1.26 10.62
N LYS A 157 2.78 0.89 9.85
CA LYS A 157 1.50 0.39 10.39
C LYS A 157 1.71 -0.81 11.31
N ARG A 158 2.67 -1.68 10.97
CA ARG A 158 3.03 -2.89 11.74
C ARG A 158 4.05 -2.64 12.86
N GLY A 159 4.49 -1.40 13.07
CA GLY A 159 5.47 -1.04 14.10
C GLY A 159 6.91 -1.48 13.80
N LYS A 160 7.20 -1.91 12.56
CA LYS A 160 8.55 -2.30 12.10
C LYS A 160 9.36 -1.06 11.69
N TYR A 161 9.57 -0.13 12.62
CA TYR A 161 10.11 1.21 12.34
C TYR A 161 11.52 1.23 11.73
N ILE A 162 12.41 0.32 12.11
CA ILE A 162 13.77 0.24 11.52
C ILE A 162 13.72 -0.13 10.04
N LYS A 163 12.83 -1.05 9.65
CA LYS A 163 12.67 -1.41 8.23
C LYS A 163 12.09 -0.25 7.42
N ALA A 164 11.10 0.45 7.97
CA ALA A 164 10.56 1.67 7.36
C ALA A 164 11.65 2.75 7.19
N TYR A 165 12.48 2.95 8.23
CA TYR A 165 13.60 3.91 8.22
C TYR A 165 14.57 3.62 7.08
N GLN A 166 14.98 2.36 6.93
CA GLN A 166 15.93 1.95 5.89
C GLN A 166 15.40 2.27 4.49
N ILE A 167 14.11 2.04 4.26
CA ILE A 167 13.49 2.32 2.96
C ILE A 167 13.37 3.83 2.73
N TYR A 168 12.88 4.61 3.69
CA TYR A 168 12.80 6.06 3.53
C TYR A 168 14.16 6.70 3.31
N LYS A 169 15.18 6.29 4.06
CA LYS A 169 16.57 6.73 3.86
C LYS A 169 17.03 6.43 2.43
N LYS A 170 16.77 5.22 1.94
CA LYS A 170 17.12 4.81 0.57
C LYS A 170 16.43 5.68 -0.48
N ILE A 171 15.12 5.87 -0.38
CA ILE A 171 14.32 6.71 -1.29
C ILE A 171 14.84 8.14 -1.31
N ILE A 172 15.11 8.73 -0.13
CA ILE A 172 15.67 10.08 0.00
C ILE A 172 17.06 10.17 -0.65
N THR A 173 17.94 9.20 -0.37
CA THR A 173 19.29 9.16 -0.95
C THR A 173 19.21 9.13 -2.48
N MET A 174 18.37 8.25 -3.03
CA MET A 174 18.16 8.16 -4.47
C MET A 174 17.67 9.49 -5.04
N GLU A 175 16.69 10.14 -4.41
CA GLU A 175 16.13 11.39 -4.90
C GLU A 175 17.15 12.54 -4.89
N LEU A 176 18.00 12.59 -3.86
CA LEU A 176 19.10 13.56 -3.76
C LEU A 176 20.18 13.36 -4.84
N GLU A 177 20.49 12.10 -5.20
CA GLU A 177 21.47 11.80 -6.26
C GLU A 177 20.99 12.22 -7.64
N LYS A 178 19.71 11.97 -7.95
CA LYS A 178 19.13 12.33 -9.25
C LYS A 178 17.66 12.73 -9.05
N PRO A 179 17.37 14.04 -9.04
CA PRO A 179 16.00 14.53 -8.87
C PRO A 179 15.10 14.01 -9.98
N TRP A 180 14.01 13.34 -9.61
CA TRP A 180 13.02 12.80 -10.55
C TRP A 180 11.59 12.92 -9.98
N PHE A 181 11.40 12.73 -8.66
CA PHE A 181 10.13 12.88 -7.94
C PHE A 181 9.96 14.27 -7.33
N ARG A 182 9.42 15.22 -8.10
CA ARG A 182 9.14 16.55 -7.54
C ARG A 182 8.02 16.60 -6.50
N TYR A 183 7.01 15.74 -6.56
CA TYR A 183 5.81 15.87 -5.71
C TYR A 183 5.80 14.96 -4.47
N TYR A 184 6.58 13.88 -4.45
CA TYR A 184 6.60 12.94 -3.31
C TYR A 184 7.76 13.15 -2.34
N PHE A 185 8.85 13.82 -2.75
CA PHE A 185 10.03 13.99 -1.88
C PHE A 185 9.69 14.66 -0.55
N ASP A 186 8.91 15.74 -0.56
CA ASP A 186 8.52 16.46 0.66
C ASP A 186 7.67 15.57 1.59
N VAL A 187 6.85 14.69 1.03
CA VAL A 187 6.04 13.73 1.79
C VAL A 187 6.93 12.68 2.45
N VAL A 188 7.87 12.11 1.69
CA VAL A 188 8.82 11.12 2.20
C VAL A 188 9.73 11.74 3.26
N ALA A 189 10.25 12.95 3.03
CA ALA A 189 11.06 13.69 3.99
C ALA A 189 10.29 13.97 5.29
N LEU A 190 9.02 14.39 5.18
CA LEU A 190 8.15 14.62 6.34
C LEU A 190 7.92 13.33 7.15
N LYS A 191 7.63 12.21 6.47
CA LYS A 191 7.45 10.89 7.08
C LYS A 191 8.73 10.42 7.76
N PHE A 192 9.87 10.53 7.09
CA PHE A 192 11.18 10.18 7.61
C PHE A 192 11.53 10.97 8.88
N ARG A 193 11.30 12.29 8.85
CA ARG A 193 11.48 13.16 10.01
C ARG A 193 10.58 12.76 11.18
N PHE A 194 9.30 12.48 10.90
CA PHE A 194 8.35 12.04 11.93
C PHE A 194 8.75 10.70 12.54
N LEU A 195 9.16 9.74 11.71
CA LEU A 195 9.67 8.44 12.14
C LEU A 195 10.85 8.60 13.12
N ILE A 196 11.85 9.41 12.75
CA ILE A 196 13.05 9.63 13.58
C ILE A 196 12.75 10.37 14.87
N LEU A 197 11.96 11.44 14.81
CA LEU A 197 11.77 12.33 15.96
C LEU A 197 10.66 11.86 16.91
N GLN A 198 9.71 11.04 16.44
CA GLN A 198 8.51 10.69 17.21
C GLN A 198 8.29 9.19 17.39
N ARG A 199 8.71 8.34 16.44
CA ARG A 199 8.40 6.90 16.48
C ARG A 199 9.56 6.03 16.96
N LEU A 200 10.78 6.34 16.56
CA LEU A 200 11.99 5.61 16.99
C LEU A 200 12.38 5.80 18.46
N PRO A 201 12.25 7.00 19.08
CA PRO A 201 12.67 7.18 20.47
C PRO A 201 12.00 6.20 21.42
N GLY A 202 12.79 5.51 22.24
CA GLY A 202 12.30 4.50 23.19
C GLY A 202 11.85 3.17 22.58
N ARG A 203 12.01 2.98 21.27
CA ARG A 203 11.76 1.70 20.57
C ARG A 203 13.04 0.95 20.20
N ILE A 204 14.15 1.66 20.13
CA ILE A 204 15.50 1.16 19.91
C ILE A 204 16.40 1.68 21.03
N ASP A 205 17.57 1.05 21.21
CA ASP A 205 18.55 1.53 22.17
C ASP A 205 19.11 2.90 21.76
N GLU A 206 19.69 3.59 22.73
CA GLU A 206 20.15 4.97 22.53
C GLU A 206 21.33 5.08 21.56
N GLU A 207 22.19 4.06 21.49
CA GLU A 207 23.36 4.05 20.61
C GLU A 207 22.93 3.85 19.16
N ASP A 208 22.08 2.86 18.89
CA ASP A 208 21.44 2.69 17.59
C ASP A 208 20.66 3.95 17.18
N TYR A 209 20.00 4.62 18.13
CA TYR A 209 19.28 5.86 17.83
C TYR A 209 20.22 7.02 17.44
N LEU A 210 21.36 7.15 18.11
CA LEU A 210 22.40 8.12 17.74
C LEU A 210 22.92 7.86 16.32
N ASP A 211 23.18 6.61 15.96
CA ASP A 211 23.59 6.25 14.60
C ASP A 211 22.54 6.67 13.56
N ARG A 212 21.25 6.42 13.84
CA ARG A 212 20.17 6.82 12.93
C ARG A 212 20.03 8.33 12.81
N LEU A 213 20.30 9.09 13.88
CA LEU A 213 20.36 10.56 13.86
C LEU A 213 21.53 11.04 13.01
N ASP A 214 22.72 10.45 13.16
CA ASP A 214 23.91 10.84 12.41
C ASP A 214 23.77 10.55 10.92
N GLU A 215 23.21 9.39 10.57
CA GLU A 215 22.82 9.08 9.20
C GLU A 215 21.85 10.12 8.63
N ALA A 216 20.83 10.53 9.40
CA ALA A 216 19.85 11.51 8.95
C ALA A 216 20.42 12.93 8.82
N ILE A 217 21.35 13.32 9.71
CA ILE A 217 22.11 14.58 9.63
C ILE A 217 22.97 14.58 8.36
N GLY A 218 23.62 13.46 8.06
CA GLY A 218 24.46 13.29 6.87
C GLY A 218 23.71 13.43 5.54
N LEU A 219 22.40 13.14 5.50
CA LEU A 219 21.58 13.34 4.29
C LEU A 219 21.39 14.82 3.93
N GLN A 220 21.52 15.74 4.90
CA GLN A 220 21.41 17.19 4.69
C GLN A 220 20.16 17.62 3.89
N ILE A 221 19.01 16.95 4.12
CA ILE A 221 17.75 17.16 3.40
C ILE A 221 17.35 18.64 3.37
N SER A 222 17.40 19.30 4.52
CA SER A 222 17.23 20.74 4.63
C SER A 222 17.90 21.31 5.89
N PRO A 223 18.36 22.57 5.89
CA PRO A 223 18.98 23.19 7.07
C PRO A 223 18.11 23.11 8.33
N ARG A 224 16.79 23.26 8.17
CA ARG A 224 15.83 23.21 9.27
C ARG A 224 15.71 21.81 9.85
N GLU A 225 15.63 20.77 9.03
CA GLU A 225 15.47 19.39 9.49
C GLU A 225 16.77 18.87 10.11
N THR A 226 17.91 19.15 9.48
CA THR A 226 19.23 18.84 10.04
C THR A 226 19.38 19.45 11.43
N ALA A 227 18.96 20.71 11.63
CA ALA A 227 18.99 21.35 12.94
C ALA A 227 18.04 20.69 13.97
N GLN A 228 16.92 20.12 13.54
CA GLN A 228 16.02 19.36 14.43
C GLN A 228 16.65 18.03 14.87
N TYR A 229 17.31 17.30 13.96
CA TYR A 229 18.03 16.07 14.30
C TYR A 229 19.22 16.36 15.22
N LEU A 230 20.02 17.38 14.90
CA LEU A 230 21.11 17.84 15.77
C LEU A 230 20.62 18.24 17.15
N ARG A 231 19.49 18.97 17.25
CA ARG A 231 18.90 19.30 18.55
C ARG A 231 18.59 18.04 19.36
N LYS A 232 18.03 17.01 18.73
CA LYS A 232 17.72 15.77 19.40
C LYS A 232 18.99 15.03 19.84
N LYS A 233 20.03 15.07 19.02
CA LYS A 233 21.37 14.56 19.37
C LYS A 233 21.96 15.30 20.58
N VAL A 234 21.89 16.62 20.63
CA VAL A 234 22.34 17.42 21.81
C VAL A 234 21.62 16.97 23.08
N GLU A 235 20.29 16.85 23.04
CA GLU A 235 19.50 16.42 24.20
C GLU A 235 19.92 15.02 24.69
N LEU A 236 20.24 14.11 23.77
CA LEU A 236 20.66 12.74 24.10
C LEU A 236 22.10 12.68 24.62
N CYS A 237 23.02 13.42 24.00
CA CYS A 237 24.41 13.50 24.46
C CYS A 237 24.52 14.15 25.86
N LEU A 238 23.71 15.15 26.18
CA LEU A 238 23.64 15.70 27.54
C LEU A 238 23.17 14.67 28.56
N HIS A 239 22.19 13.82 28.21
CA HIS A 239 21.73 12.74 29.08
C HIS A 239 22.83 11.70 29.35
N ARG A 240 23.69 11.45 28.35
CA ARG A 240 24.83 10.52 28.42
C ARG A 240 26.11 11.14 29.01
N GLN A 241 26.09 12.42 29.38
CA GLN A 241 27.27 13.18 29.80
C GLN A 241 28.36 13.33 28.71
N ASP A 242 28.00 13.14 27.45
CA ASP A 242 28.86 13.35 26.27
C ASP A 242 28.88 14.85 25.90
N VAL A 243 29.34 15.69 26.83
CA VAL A 243 29.18 17.16 26.75
C VAL A 243 29.91 17.76 25.53
N GLU A 244 31.07 17.23 25.16
CA GLU A 244 31.83 17.70 23.98
C GLU A 244 31.06 17.48 22.68
N VAL A 245 30.43 16.31 22.53
CA VAL A 245 29.62 15.96 21.35
C VAL A 245 28.37 16.83 21.32
N ALA A 246 27.76 17.09 22.47
CA ALA A 246 26.62 18.01 22.60
C ALA A 246 27.00 19.45 22.19
N HIS A 247 28.17 19.92 22.62
CA HIS A 247 28.67 21.25 22.28
C HIS A 247 28.98 21.39 20.78
N GLU A 248 29.62 20.40 20.17
CA GLU A 248 29.90 20.42 18.73
C GLU A 248 28.60 20.38 17.90
N ALA A 249 27.64 19.53 18.26
CA ALA A 249 26.33 19.50 17.59
C ALA A 249 25.59 20.85 17.72
N LEU A 250 25.65 21.51 18.89
CA LEU A 250 25.07 22.84 19.09
C LEU A 250 25.73 23.91 18.21
N ARG A 251 27.05 23.82 18.02
CA ARG A 251 27.80 24.70 17.13
C ARG A 251 27.32 24.57 15.69
N GLN A 252 27.13 23.33 15.22
CA GLN A 252 26.60 23.05 13.88
C GLN A 252 25.19 23.62 13.70
N ILE A 253 24.31 23.50 14.71
CA ILE A 253 22.98 24.13 14.66
C ILE A 253 23.09 25.65 14.49
N SER A 254 23.98 26.29 15.26
CA SER A 254 24.17 27.74 15.21
C SER A 254 24.68 28.23 13.85
N GLN A 255 25.46 27.40 13.13
CA GLN A 255 25.94 27.70 11.79
C GLN A 255 24.88 27.47 10.70
N ILE A 256 24.18 26.34 10.76
CA ILE A 256 23.27 25.91 9.69
C ILE A 256 21.88 26.55 9.82
N TYR A 257 21.36 26.69 11.04
CA TYR A 257 20.00 27.18 11.27
C TYR A 257 19.87 27.94 12.61
N PRO A 258 20.42 29.17 12.71
CA PRO A 258 20.43 29.96 13.95
C PRO A 258 19.04 30.38 14.45
N LYS A 259 18.01 30.29 13.59
CA LYS A 259 16.62 30.64 13.92
C LYS A 259 15.85 29.47 14.57
N LEU A 260 16.52 28.39 14.97
CA LEU A 260 15.88 27.24 15.60
C LEU A 260 15.17 27.66 16.90
N ALA A 261 13.89 27.28 17.03
CA ALA A 261 13.12 27.57 18.23
C ALA A 261 13.75 26.93 19.47
N GLY A 262 13.88 27.71 20.56
CA GLY A 262 14.44 27.25 21.82
C GLY A 262 15.95 26.97 21.79
N LEU A 263 16.69 27.51 20.81
CA LEU A 263 18.15 27.35 20.72
C LEU A 263 18.90 28.03 21.87
N SER A 264 18.43 29.19 22.34
CA SER A 264 19.04 29.90 23.47
C SER A 264 19.00 29.09 24.77
N ALA A 265 17.84 28.48 25.07
CA ALA A 265 17.69 27.62 26.23
C ALA A 265 18.53 26.33 26.11
N LEU A 266 18.65 25.79 24.90
CA LEU A 266 19.51 24.63 24.65
C LEU A 266 20.99 24.97 24.87
N ARG A 267 21.42 26.16 24.42
CA ARG A 267 22.78 26.67 24.63
C ARG A 267 23.12 26.80 26.11
N ALA A 268 22.26 27.45 26.89
CA ALA A 268 22.48 27.61 28.33
C ALA A 268 22.63 26.26 29.06
N LYS A 269 21.91 25.22 28.63
CA LYS A 269 22.05 23.86 29.21
C LYS A 269 23.41 23.23 28.89
N VAL A 270 23.90 23.40 27.67
CA VAL A 270 25.21 22.85 27.26
C VAL A 270 26.33 23.62 27.95
N GLU A 271 26.26 24.94 28.02
CA GLU A 271 27.24 25.78 28.74
C GLU A 271 27.32 25.39 30.21
N HIS A 272 26.18 25.25 30.89
CA HIS A 272 26.14 24.79 32.28
C HIS A 272 26.77 23.39 32.45
N ALA A 273 26.52 22.46 31.53
CA ALA A 273 27.11 21.12 31.59
C ALA A 273 28.63 21.14 31.33
N LEU A 274 29.13 22.07 30.52
CA LEU A 274 30.57 22.27 30.30
C LEU A 274 31.24 22.83 31.55
N ASP A 275 30.63 23.85 32.17
CA ASP A 275 31.16 24.47 33.39
C ASP A 275 31.27 23.43 34.53
N GLN A 276 30.23 22.62 34.73
CA GLN A 276 30.25 21.53 35.72
C GLN A 276 31.37 20.52 35.48
N ARG A 277 31.62 20.15 34.23
CA ARG A 277 32.68 19.21 33.87
C ARG A 277 34.07 19.77 34.12
N VAL A 278 34.30 21.05 33.80
CA VAL A 278 35.58 21.73 34.07
C VAL A 278 35.84 21.83 35.57
N GLU A 279 34.81 22.09 36.37
CA GLU A 279 34.90 22.05 37.84
C GLU A 279 35.26 20.65 38.36
N GLU A 280 34.66 19.59 37.81
CA GLU A 280 34.98 18.20 38.17
C GLU A 280 36.42 17.81 37.79
N ASP A 281 36.86 18.14 36.57
CA ASP A 281 38.22 17.83 36.10
C ASP A 281 39.29 18.59 36.92
N THR A 282 39.02 19.86 37.26
CA THR A 282 39.93 20.66 38.10
C THR A 282 39.98 20.19 39.56
N MET A 283 38.88 19.65 40.10
CA MET A 283 38.88 19.03 41.44
C MET A 283 39.61 17.67 41.46
N VAL A 284 39.59 16.91 40.36
CA VAL A 284 40.36 15.66 40.23
C VAL A 284 41.86 15.93 40.09
N GLU A 285 42.26 16.98 39.38
CA GLU A 285 43.68 17.39 39.27
C GLU A 285 44.24 18.03 40.55
N THR A 286 43.38 18.52 41.46
CA THR A 286 43.78 19.21 42.71
C THR A 286 43.48 18.41 43.98
N GLY A 287 43.02 17.16 43.87
CA GLY A 287 42.83 16.21 44.98
C GLY A 287 44.15 15.58 45.48
N PRO A 288 44.22 15.20 46.78
CA PRO A 288 45.44 15.16 47.61
C PRO A 288 46.52 14.14 47.22
#